data_AF-A0AAV6LPE2-F1
#
_entry.id   AF-A0AAV6LPE2-F1
#
_cell.length_a   1.000
_cell.length_b   1.000
_cell.length_c   1.000
_cell.angle_alpha   90.00
_cell.angle_beta   90.00
_cell.angle_gamma   90.00
#
_symmetry.space_group_name_H-M   'P 1'
#
loop_
_entity.id
_entity.type
_entity.pdbx_description
1 polymer ?
#
loop_
_entity_poly.entity_id
_entity_poly.type
_entity_poly.pdbx_seq_one_letter_code
_entity_poly.pdbx_strand_id
1 'polypeptide(L)'
;MPNSKTIVEDWKIGWKVRRGMADEEHLVMREEIASIVRRFMDLESDEVNEMRRKAEGLEEICRKAVSEGGSAESAIDSFIQDISYHRDC
;
A
#
# COMPACT_ATOMS: atom_id res chain seq x y z
N MET A 1 -1.77 1.78 -12.25
CA MET A 1 -2.67 0.81 -11.57
C MET A 1 -3.50 1.58 -10.55
N PRO A 2 -4.80 1.28 -10.38
CA PRO A 2 -5.60 1.96 -9.36
C PRO A 2 -5.16 1.50 -7.96
N ASN A 3 -4.84 2.45 -7.07
CA ASN A 3 -4.27 2.18 -5.74
C ASN A 3 -5.06 1.12 -4.94
N SER A 4 -6.40 1.16 -4.98
CA SER A 4 -7.24 0.20 -4.27
C SER A 4 -7.05 -1.25 -4.76
N LYS A 5 -6.82 -1.46 -6.06
CA LYS A 5 -6.58 -2.80 -6.59
C LYS A 5 -5.28 -3.36 -6.02
N THR A 6 -4.22 -2.54 -6.03
CA THR A 6 -2.91 -2.95 -5.53
C THR A 6 -2.94 -3.25 -4.03
N ILE A 7 -3.61 -2.42 -3.23
CA ILE A 7 -3.73 -2.65 -1.78
C ILE A 7 -4.49 -3.96 -1.46
N VAL A 8 -5.58 -4.22 -2.19
CA VAL A 8 -6.52 -5.32 -1.87
C VAL A 8 -6.08 -6.64 -2.51
N GLU A 9 -5.74 -6.63 -3.79
CA GLU A 9 -5.49 -7.85 -4.58
C GLU A 9 -4.00 -8.23 -4.60
N ASP A 10 -3.13 -7.25 -4.85
CA ASP A 10 -1.69 -7.52 -5.05
C ASP A 10 -0.98 -7.66 -3.70
N TRP A 11 -1.06 -6.65 -2.85
CA TRP A 11 -0.39 -6.62 -1.55
C TRP A 11 -1.17 -7.33 -0.46
N LYS A 12 -2.51 -7.39 -0.58
CA LYS A 12 -3.42 -8.02 0.39
C LYS A 12 -3.22 -7.47 1.81
N ILE A 13 -3.05 -6.14 1.91
CA ILE A 13 -2.83 -5.40 3.17
C ILE A 13 -4.04 -4.55 3.58
N GLY A 14 -5.17 -4.67 2.87
CA GLY A 14 -6.37 -3.91 3.18
C GLY A 14 -7.63 -4.47 2.52
N TRP A 15 -8.79 -4.01 3.00
CA TRP A 15 -10.09 -4.33 2.41
C TRP A 15 -10.68 -3.16 1.62
N LYS A 16 -11.49 -3.51 0.62
CA LYS A 16 -12.34 -2.55 -0.08
C LYS A 16 -13.65 -2.38 0.69
N VAL A 17 -13.98 -1.14 1.06
CA VAL A 17 -15.21 -0.82 1.81
C VAL A 17 -16.43 -0.74 0.88
N ARG A 18 -16.30 -0.05 -0.26
CA ARG A 18 -17.38 0.09 -1.24
C ARG A 18 -17.47 -1.15 -2.13
N ARG A 19 -18.65 -1.77 -2.17
CA ARG A 19 -18.99 -2.86 -3.11
C ARG A 19 -19.59 -2.26 -4.38
N GLY A 20 -19.28 -2.82 -5.55
CA GLY A 20 -19.77 -2.35 -6.87
C GLY A 20 -18.70 -1.83 -7.83
N MET A 21 -19.11 -1.61 -9.08
CA MET A 21 -18.33 -0.92 -10.12
C MET A 21 -18.31 0.59 -9.85
N ALA A 22 -17.34 1.31 -10.43
CA ALA A 22 -17.13 2.73 -10.15
C ALA A 22 -18.40 3.60 -10.40
N ASP A 23 -19.25 3.18 -11.34
CA ASP A 23 -20.41 3.94 -11.82
C ASP A 23 -21.72 3.64 -11.06
N GLU A 24 -21.75 2.66 -10.16
CA GLU A 24 -22.92 2.42 -9.30
C GLU A 24 -22.77 3.24 -8.01
N GLU A 25 -23.61 4.25 -7.79
CA GLU A 25 -23.75 4.97 -6.52
C GLU A 25 -24.27 4.04 -5.39
N HIS A 26 -23.45 3.07 -5.00
CA HIS A 26 -23.68 2.30 -3.79
C HIS A 26 -23.16 3.10 -2.60
N LEU A 27 -24.08 3.80 -1.94
CA LEU A 27 -23.82 4.45 -0.66
C LEU A 27 -23.58 3.37 0.41
N VAL A 28 -22.46 3.48 1.13
CA VAL A 28 -22.13 2.57 2.23
C VAL A 28 -22.77 3.11 3.51
N MET A 29 -23.63 2.31 4.14
CA MET A 29 -24.35 2.73 5.33
C MET A 29 -23.47 2.69 6.58
N ARG A 30 -23.76 3.53 7.58
CA ARG A 30 -22.95 3.62 8.82
C ARG A 30 -22.86 2.28 9.55
N GLU A 31 -23.91 1.45 9.50
CA GLU A 31 -23.94 0.12 10.11
C GLU A 31 -22.95 -0.83 9.42
N GLU A 32 -22.80 -0.72 8.10
CA GLU A 32 -21.84 -1.50 7.32
C GLU A 32 -20.41 -1.08 7.62
N ILE A 33 -20.15 0.23 7.68
CA ILE A 33 -18.85 0.77 8.09
C ILE A 33 -18.50 0.27 9.49
N ALA A 34 -19.42 0.39 10.45
CA ALA A 34 -19.20 -0.06 11.83
C ALA A 34 -18.96 -1.58 11.92
N SER A 35 -19.59 -2.39 11.06
CA SER A 35 -19.35 -3.83 10.98
C SER A 35 -17.96 -4.14 10.42
N ILE A 36 -17.57 -3.49 9.33
CA ILE A 36 -16.26 -3.66 8.70
C ILE A 36 -15.14 -3.26 9.67
N VAL A 37 -15.26 -2.10 10.31
CA VAL A 37 -14.27 -1.61 11.28
C VAL A 37 -14.15 -2.57 12.46
N ARG A 38 -15.26 -3.04 13.03
CA ARG A 38 -15.22 -4.01 14.14
C ARG A 38 -14.50 -5.29 13.76
N ARG A 39 -14.79 -5.85 12.58
CA ARG A 39 -14.09 -7.05 12.07
C ARG A 39 -12.61 -6.78 11.82
N PHE A 40 -12.28 -5.64 11.25
CA PHE A 40 -10.89 -5.26 10.96
C PHE A 40 -10.06 -5.04 12.24
N MET A 41 -10.71 -4.67 13.34
CA MET A 41 -10.05 -4.46 14.63
C MET A 41 -9.99 -5.72 15.50
N ASP A 42 -10.54 -6.84 15.03
CA ASP A 42 -10.45 -8.11 15.73
C ASP A 42 -9.00 -8.63 15.73
N LEU A 43 -8.44 -8.83 16.91
CA LEU A 43 -7.08 -9.32 17.11
C LEU A 43 -7.01 -10.85 17.11
N GLU A 44 -8.14 -11.54 17.28
CA GLU A 44 -8.22 -13.00 17.22
C GLU A 44 -8.48 -13.50 15.77
N SER A 45 -8.67 -12.57 14.83
CA SER A 45 -8.90 -12.91 13.43
C SER A 45 -7.60 -13.24 12.70
N ASP A 46 -7.44 -14.49 12.27
CA ASP A 46 -6.31 -14.96 11.46
C ASP A 46 -6.16 -14.15 10.15
N GLU A 47 -7.26 -13.83 9.48
CA GLU A 47 -7.26 -13.05 8.24
C GLU A 47 -6.64 -11.66 8.47
N VAL A 48 -7.06 -10.98 9.54
CA VAL A 48 -6.59 -9.63 9.85
C VAL A 48 -5.15 -9.65 10.35
N ASN A 49 -4.76 -10.66 11.13
CA ASN A 49 -3.38 -10.81 11.59
C ASN A 49 -2.42 -11.07 10.43
N GLU A 50 -2.82 -11.91 9.47
CA GLU A 50 -2.04 -12.13 8.25
C GLU A 50 -1.91 -10.83 7.42
N MET A 51 -2.97 -10.04 7.36
CA MET A 51 -2.94 -8.73 6.69
C MET A 51 -1.95 -7.77 7.35
N ARG A 52 -1.92 -7.70 8.69
CA ARG A 52 -0.96 -6.89 9.46
C ARG A 52 0.48 -7.34 9.20
N ARG A 53 0.75 -8.64 9.23
CA ARG A 53 2.09 -9.21 8.93
C ARG A 53 2.57 -8.83 7.53
N LYS A 54 1.70 -8.86 6.52
CA LYS A 54 2.04 -8.41 5.17
C LYS A 54 2.34 -6.92 5.10
N ALA A 55 1.59 -6.10 5.84
CA ALA A 55 1.83 -4.66 5.92
C ALA A 55 3.19 -4.35 6.58
N GLU A 56 3.53 -5.07 7.66
CA GLU A 56 4.84 -4.98 8.31
C GLU A 56 6.00 -5.39 7.38
N GLY A 57 5.82 -6.47 6.62
CA GLY A 57 6.80 -6.90 5.62
C GLY A 57 6.99 -5.87 4.50
N LEU A 58 5.90 -5.27 4.01
CA LEU A 58 5.96 -4.19 3.02
C LEU A 58 6.68 -2.95 3.59
N GLU A 59 6.38 -2.58 4.83
CA GLU A 59 7.07 -1.50 5.53
C GLU A 59 8.57 -1.75 5.62
N GLU A 60 8.99 -2.96 5.99
CA GLU A 60 10.40 -3.34 6.06
C GLU A 60 11.10 -3.21 4.71
N ILE A 61 10.46 -3.68 3.62
CA ILE A 61 10.98 -3.54 2.25
C ILE A 61 11.16 -2.07 1.89
N CYS A 62 10.14 -1.24 2.15
CA CYS A 62 10.22 0.19 1.87
C CYS A 62 11.33 0.88 2.66
N ARG A 63 11.48 0.57 3.95
CA ARG A 63 12.55 1.11 4.80
C ARG A 63 13.94 0.72 4.30
N LYS A 64 14.13 -0.53 3.88
CA LYS A 64 15.40 -1.00 3.29
C LYS A 64 15.70 -0.37 1.94
N ALA A 65 14.67 -0.06 1.14
CA ALA A 65 14.87 0.57 -0.15
C ALA A 65 15.43 2.00 -0.01
N VAL A 66 15.04 2.73 1.05
CA VAL A 66 15.44 4.12 1.28
C VAL A 66 16.63 4.30 2.24
N SER A 67 17.09 3.22 2.89
CA SER A 67 18.28 3.27 3.75
C SER A 67 19.57 3.35 2.92
N GLU A 68 20.69 3.63 3.57
CA GLU A 68 22.03 3.60 2.95
C GLU A 68 22.31 2.24 2.29
N GLY A 69 22.83 2.27 1.06
CA GLY A 69 22.98 1.12 0.17
C GLY A 69 21.66 0.60 -0.43
N GLY A 70 20.56 1.32 -0.22
CA GLY A 70 19.21 0.93 -0.64
C GLY A 70 18.97 1.16 -2.13
N SER A 71 17.98 0.46 -2.68
CA SER A 71 17.66 0.55 -4.11
C SER A 71 17.11 1.91 -4.52
N ALA A 72 16.30 2.55 -3.67
CA ALA A 72 15.76 3.87 -3.93
C ALA A 72 16.83 4.96 -3.80
N GLU A 73 17.73 4.86 -2.80
CA GLU A 73 18.90 5.73 -2.69
C GLU A 73 19.77 5.63 -3.94
N SER A 74 20.16 4.41 -4.33
CA SER A 74 20.97 4.16 -5.54
C SER A 74 20.33 4.71 -6.82
N ALA A 75 19.00 4.59 -6.94
CA ALA A 75 18.26 5.14 -8.08
C ALA A 75 18.25 6.67 -8.09
N ILE A 76 18.13 7.31 -6.91
CA ILE A 76 18.20 8.77 -6.78
C ILE A 76 19.62 9.26 -7.10
N ASP A 77 20.65 8.59 -6.60
CA ASP A 77 22.05 8.92 -6.89
C ASP A 77 22.34 8.85 -8.40
N SER A 78 21.86 7.78 -9.05
CA SER A 78 21.98 7.62 -10.51
C SER A 78 21.28 8.75 -11.25
N PHE A 79 20.05 9.11 -10.84
CA PHE A 79 19.31 10.22 -11.42
C PHE A 79 20.05 11.57 -11.26
N ILE A 80 20.64 11.83 -10.08
CA ILE A 80 21.42 13.05 -9.83
C ILE A 80 22.67 13.11 -10.72
N GLN A 81 23.37 11.98 -10.87
CA GLN A 81 24.53 11.89 -11.76
C GLN A 81 24.12 12.22 -13.19
N ASP A 82 23.05 11.57 -13.70
CA ASP A 82 22.57 11.77 -15.06
C ASP A 82 22.28 13.25 -15.36
N ILE A 83 21.54 13.95 -14.50
CA ILE A 83 21.21 15.37 -14.73
C ILE A 83 22.39 16.33 -14.49
N SER A 84 23.41 15.89 -13.75
CA SER A 84 24.61 16.68 -13.49
C SER A 84 25.53 16.67 -14.71
N TYR A 85 25.73 15.50 -15.32
CA TYR A 85 26.59 15.35 -16.51
C TYR A 85 25.87 15.70 -17.83
N HIS A 86 24.54 15.84 -17.84
CA HIS A 86 23.80 16.31 -19.01
C HIS A 86 23.93 17.82 -19.30
N ARG A 87 24.61 18.58 -18.43
CA ARG A 87 24.84 20.03 -18.57
C ARG A 87 26.17 20.41 -19.24
N ASP A 88 27.00 19.43 -19.61
CA ASP A 88 28.31 19.65 -20.23
C ASP A 88 28.33 19.41 -21.76
N CYS A 89 27.21 19.66 -22.45
CA CYS A 89 27.12 19.71 -23.93
C CYS A 89 26.67 21.08 -24.41
#